data_AF-A0A1A0L987-F1
#
_entry.id   AF-A0A1A0L987-F1
#
_cell.length_a   1.000
_cell.length_b   1.000
_cell.length_c   1.000
_cell.angle_alpha   90.00
_cell.angle_beta   90.00
_cell.angle_gamma   90.00
#
_symmetry.space_group_name_H-M   'P 1'
#
loop_
_entity.id
_entity.type
_entity.pdbx_description
1 polymer ?
#
loop_
_entity_poly.entity_id
_entity_poly.type
_entity_poly.pdbx_seq_one_letter_code
_entity_poly.pdbx_strand_id
1 'polypeptide(L)'
;MNFAFIGQFSESQSRDCIFTTEYSVRTPMEAVYTLLDLERGVPEVYGSTYDARELLNATSRLRDGEEVHLPGPHLLGEKLYSKFQENEVGKLISDYKLIEKP
;
A
#
# COMPACT_ATOMS: atom_id res chain seq x y z
N MET A 1 25.58 -18.08 17.38
CA MET A 1 24.86 -18.83 16.32
C MET A 1 25.46 -18.38 14.99
N ASN A 2 25.79 -19.28 14.06
CA ASN A 2 26.60 -19.00 12.86
C ASN A 2 26.02 -19.61 11.57
N PHE A 3 24.69 -19.70 11.48
CA PHE A 3 23.99 -20.36 10.39
C PHE A 3 22.67 -19.61 10.10
N ALA A 4 22.24 -19.61 8.84
CA ALA A 4 20.96 -19.02 8.42
C ALA A 4 20.33 -19.80 7.25
N PHE A 5 19.00 -19.78 7.18
CA PHE A 5 18.23 -20.21 6.01
C PHE A 5 17.94 -19.00 5.11
N ILE A 6 18.05 -19.19 3.79
CA ILE A 6 17.85 -18.14 2.79
C ILE A 6 17.05 -18.70 1.60
N GLY A 7 16.47 -17.80 0.81
CA GLY A 7 15.76 -18.12 -0.43
C GLY A 7 14.25 -18.28 -0.25
N GLN A 8 13.60 -18.84 -1.26
CA GLN A 8 12.13 -18.87 -1.41
C GLN A 8 11.39 -19.73 -0.38
N PHE A 9 12.11 -20.48 0.44
CA PHE A 9 11.57 -21.38 1.45
C PHE A 9 12.03 -21.01 2.88
N SER A 10 12.68 -19.85 3.05
CA SER A 10 13.00 -19.30 4.37
C SER A 10 12.00 -18.23 4.76
N GLU A 11 11.69 -18.11 6.05
CA GLU A 11 10.80 -17.05 6.56
C GLU A 11 11.60 -15.76 6.82
N SER A 12 11.29 -14.70 6.06
CA SER A 12 11.73 -13.33 6.35
C SER A 12 10.89 -12.73 7.47
N GLN A 13 11.46 -11.80 8.26
CA GLN A 13 10.69 -11.01 9.22
C GLN A 13 9.80 -9.94 8.54
N SER A 14 9.99 -9.73 7.24
CA SER A 14 9.26 -8.74 6.44
C SER A 14 8.01 -9.34 5.77
N ARG A 15 7.19 -8.46 5.21
CA ARG A 15 5.92 -8.80 4.53
C ARG A 15 6.10 -9.22 3.06
N ASP A 16 7.30 -9.65 2.67
CA ASP A 16 7.67 -9.78 1.26
C ASP A 16 7.05 -11.03 0.59
N CYS A 17 7.00 -11.03 -0.74
CA CYS A 17 6.36 -12.06 -1.53
C CYS A 17 7.39 -13.06 -2.08
N ILE A 18 7.19 -14.35 -1.78
CA ILE A 18 7.93 -15.45 -2.42
C ILE A 18 7.60 -15.54 -3.93
N PHE A 19 8.31 -16.40 -4.64
CA PHE A 19 8.26 -16.52 -6.09
C PHE A 19 8.75 -15.26 -6.82
N THR A 20 9.56 -14.44 -6.14
CA THR A 20 10.16 -13.22 -6.69
C THR A 20 11.68 -13.26 -6.52
N THR A 21 12.42 -12.62 -7.43
CA THR A 21 13.87 -12.45 -7.26
C THR A 21 14.21 -11.58 -6.06
N GLU A 22 13.34 -10.62 -5.74
CA GLU A 22 13.47 -9.73 -4.58
C GLU A 22 13.59 -10.54 -3.28
N TYR A 23 12.71 -11.53 -3.06
CA TYR A 23 12.77 -12.38 -1.88
C TYR A 23 14.07 -13.19 -1.77
N SER A 24 14.59 -13.66 -2.92
CA SER A 24 15.90 -14.34 -3.01
C SER A 24 17.08 -13.42 -2.72
N VAL A 25 16.91 -12.09 -2.80
CA VAL A 25 17.95 -11.11 -2.45
C VAL A 25 17.77 -10.63 -1.01
N ARG A 26 16.53 -10.41 -0.57
CA ARG A 26 16.18 -9.97 0.78
C ARG A 26 16.65 -10.95 1.85
N THR A 27 16.32 -12.23 1.73
CA THR A 27 16.61 -13.21 2.78
C THR A 27 18.11 -13.41 3.02
N PRO A 28 19.00 -13.45 1.99
CA PRO A 28 20.44 -13.34 2.22
C PRO A 28 20.90 -12.02 2.83
N MET A 29 20.31 -10.89 2.43
CA MET A 29 20.68 -9.58 2.99
C MET A 29 20.38 -9.53 4.49
N GLU A 30 19.18 -9.95 4.92
CA GLU A 30 18.79 -10.07 6.32
C GLU A 30 19.72 -11.01 7.10
N ALA A 31 20.04 -12.18 6.52
CA ALA A 31 20.94 -13.16 7.14
C ALA A 31 22.36 -12.62 7.33
N VAL A 32 22.98 -12.05 6.28
CA VAL A 32 24.34 -11.52 6.34
C VAL A 32 24.42 -10.34 7.30
N TYR A 33 23.45 -9.42 7.25
CA TYR A 33 23.43 -8.24 8.10
C TYR A 33 23.31 -8.61 9.57
N THR A 34 22.46 -9.60 9.87
CA THR A 34 22.28 -10.10 11.24
C THR A 34 23.49 -10.90 11.74
N LEU A 35 24.04 -11.80 10.91
CA LEU A 35 25.14 -12.68 11.33
C LEU A 35 26.49 -11.95 11.46
N LEU A 36 26.73 -10.92 10.65
CA LEU A 36 27.97 -10.13 10.67
C LEU A 36 27.84 -8.83 11.46
N ASP A 37 26.68 -8.57 12.08
CA ASP A 37 26.40 -7.37 12.87
C ASP A 37 26.69 -6.08 12.08
N LEU A 38 26.14 -5.99 10.87
CA LEU A 38 26.35 -4.83 10.00
C LEU A 38 25.47 -3.67 10.46
N GLU A 39 26.07 -2.52 10.77
CA GLU A 39 25.40 -1.29 11.21
C GLU A 39 24.71 -0.53 10.05
N ARG A 40 23.96 -1.24 9.21
CA ARG A 40 23.17 -0.66 8.12
C ARG A 40 21.79 -1.29 8.08
N GLY A 41 20.74 -0.48 7.96
CA GLY A 41 19.39 -1.00 7.83
C GLY A 41 19.18 -1.79 6.54
N VAL A 42 18.52 -2.95 6.64
CA VAL A 42 17.91 -3.63 5.50
C VAL A 42 16.64 -2.86 5.13
N PRO A 43 16.42 -2.50 3.85
CA PRO A 43 15.23 -1.77 3.45
C PRO A 43 13.97 -2.59 3.73
N GLU A 44 12.94 -1.96 4.28
CA GLU A 44 11.63 -2.60 4.44
C GLU A 44 10.99 -2.92 3.07
N VAL A 45 9.97 -3.78 3.09
CA VAL A 45 9.12 -4.00 1.91
C VAL A 45 8.35 -2.71 1.64
N TYR A 46 8.27 -2.31 0.37
CA TYR A 46 7.62 -1.07 -0.03
C TYR A 46 6.21 -0.92 0.60
N GLY A 47 6.00 0.19 1.29
CA GLY A 47 4.84 0.44 2.15
C GLY A 47 3.55 0.84 1.41
N SER A 48 3.35 0.44 0.15
CA SER A 48 2.16 0.83 -0.64
C SER A 48 0.84 0.46 0.03
N THR A 49 0.80 -0.64 0.78
CA THR A 49 -0.38 -1.04 1.57
C THR A 49 -0.79 0.00 2.62
N TYR A 50 0.13 0.86 3.04
CA TYR A 50 -0.10 1.89 4.05
C TYR A 50 -0.21 3.30 3.44
N ASP A 51 0.01 3.45 2.13
CA ASP A 51 -0.12 4.72 1.43
C ASP A 51 -1.56 4.92 0.96
N ALA A 52 -2.27 5.87 1.57
CA ALA A 52 -3.65 6.20 1.22
C ALA A 52 -3.82 6.53 -0.28
N ARG A 53 -2.80 7.08 -0.93
CA ARG A 53 -2.82 7.42 -2.37
C ARG A 53 -2.85 6.16 -3.22
N GLU A 54 -2.04 5.17 -2.88
CA GLU A 54 -2.03 3.87 -3.57
C GLU A 54 -3.34 3.11 -3.32
N LEU A 55 -3.93 3.21 -2.12
CA LEU A 55 -5.22 2.61 -1.82
C LEU A 55 -6.36 3.24 -2.65
N LEU A 56 -6.40 4.57 -2.79
CA LEU A 56 -7.38 5.27 -3.63
C LEU A 56 -7.19 4.91 -5.11
N ASN A 57 -5.94 4.91 -5.59
CA ASN A 57 -5.58 4.51 -6.95
C ASN A 57 -5.99 3.06 -7.26
N ALA A 58 -5.71 2.13 -6.34
CA ALA A 58 -6.10 0.73 -6.47
C ALA A 58 -7.63 0.58 -6.49
N THR A 59 -8.35 1.33 -5.64
CA THR A 59 -9.82 1.31 -5.61
C THR A 59 -10.41 1.79 -6.93
N SER A 60 -9.87 2.87 -7.50
CA SER A 60 -10.30 3.39 -8.81
C SER A 60 -10.10 2.34 -9.90
N ARG A 61 -8.92 1.68 -9.93
CA ARG A 61 -8.60 0.63 -10.91
C ARG A 61 -9.42 -0.65 -10.74
N LEU A 62 -9.69 -1.07 -9.50
CA LEU A 62 -10.53 -2.25 -9.23
C LEU A 62 -11.99 -2.04 -9.64
N ARG A 63 -12.40 -0.79 -9.87
CA ARG A 63 -13.73 -0.42 -10.32
C ARG A 63 -13.77 0.03 -11.78
N ASP A 64 -12.73 -0.31 -12.55
CA ASP A 64 -12.61 0.07 -13.97
C ASP A 64 -12.71 1.60 -14.23
N GLY A 65 -12.41 2.41 -13.21
CA GLY A 65 -12.53 3.87 -13.26
C GLY A 65 -13.91 4.43 -12.94
N GLU A 66 -14.88 3.60 -12.58
CA GLU A 66 -16.23 4.04 -12.18
C GLU A 66 -16.21 4.73 -10.80
N GLU A 67 -17.14 5.66 -10.57
CA GLU A 67 -17.25 6.47 -9.34
C GLU A 67 -18.01 5.74 -8.23
N VAL A 68 -17.66 5.96 -6.96
CA VAL A 68 -18.22 5.18 -5.84
C VAL A 68 -19.67 5.60 -5.61
N HIS A 69 -20.60 4.67 -5.79
CA HIS A 69 -22.00 4.90 -5.45
C HIS A 69 -22.14 5.01 -3.93
N LEU A 70 -22.36 6.22 -3.45
CA LEU A 70 -22.64 6.48 -2.05
C LEU A 70 -24.08 6.04 -1.72
N PRO A 71 -24.28 5.07 -0.80
CA PRO A 71 -25.62 4.65 -0.43
C PRO A 71 -26.34 5.75 0.37
N GLY A 72 -27.49 6.23 -0.12
CA GLY A 72 -28.34 7.17 0.62
C GLY A 72 -29.24 8.02 -0.28
N PRO A 73 -30.14 8.84 0.31
CA PRO A 73 -30.92 9.84 -0.43
C PRO A 73 -29.97 10.86 -1.10
N HIS A 74 -30.28 11.29 -2.32
CA HIS A 74 -29.45 12.22 -3.12
C HIS A 74 -29.02 13.49 -2.34
N LEU A 75 -29.89 14.01 -1.48
CA LEU A 75 -29.63 15.17 -0.61
C LEU A 75 -28.49 14.96 0.42
N LEU A 76 -28.18 13.71 0.77
CA LEU A 76 -27.08 13.38 1.69
C LEU A 76 -25.73 13.37 0.95
N GLY A 77 -25.74 12.97 -0.33
CA GLY A 77 -24.58 12.98 -1.21
C GLY A 77 -24.04 14.40 -1.40
N GLU A 78 -24.91 15.37 -1.70
CA GLU A 78 -24.51 16.78 -1.90
C GLU A 78 -23.89 17.40 -0.64
N LYS A 79 -24.43 17.13 0.55
CA LYS A 79 -23.89 17.63 1.82
C LYS A 79 -22.56 16.98 2.21
N LEU A 80 -22.39 15.70 1.89
CA LEU A 80 -21.11 15.02 2.07
C LEU A 80 -20.08 15.57 1.10
N TYR A 81 -20.45 15.75 -0.17
CA TYR A 81 -19.60 16.31 -1.21
C TYR A 81 -19.13 17.73 -0.86
N SER A 82 -20.03 18.61 -0.42
CA SER A 82 -19.64 19.97 -0.02
C SER A 82 -18.64 19.98 1.15
N LYS A 83 -18.85 19.11 2.14
CA LYS A 83 -17.94 18.97 3.28
C LYS A 83 -16.59 18.34 2.91
N PHE A 84 -16.55 17.46 1.90
CA PHE A 84 -15.31 16.89 1.39
C PHE A 84 -14.50 17.93 0.61
N GLN A 85 -15.13 18.76 -0.22
CA GLN A 85 -14.45 19.82 -1.00
C GLN A 85 -13.71 20.84 -0.13
N GLU A 86 -14.15 21.03 1.12
CA GLU A 86 -13.52 21.95 2.07
C GLU A 86 -12.20 21.42 2.67
N ASN A 87 -11.81 20.17 2.40
CA ASN A 87 -10.61 19.57 3.00
C ASN A 87 -9.76 18.74 2.01
N GLU A 88 -8.54 18.41 2.44
CA GLU A 88 -7.57 17.68 1.62
C GLU A 88 -7.99 16.24 1.28
N VAL A 89 -8.82 15.61 2.11
CA VAL A 89 -9.34 14.26 1.83
C VAL A 89 -10.29 14.29 0.64
N GLY A 90 -11.16 15.29 0.54
CA GLY A 90 -12.04 15.41 -0.63
C GLY A 90 -11.31 15.73 -1.92
N LYS A 91 -10.26 16.56 -1.86
CA LYS A 91 -9.37 16.81 -3.01
C LYS A 91 -8.75 15.51 -3.51
N LEU A 92 -8.16 14.71 -2.60
CA LEU A 92 -7.57 13.42 -2.95
C LEU A 92 -8.61 12.48 -3.58
N ILE A 93 -9.78 12.32 -2.97
CA ILE A 93 -10.84 11.44 -3.52
C ILE A 93 -11.30 11.90 -4.92
N SER A 94 -11.37 13.23 -5.14
CA SER A 94 -11.71 13.80 -6.44
C SER A 94 -10.62 13.57 -7.49
N ASP A 95 -9.34 13.73 -7.12
CA ASP A 95 -8.19 13.51 -8.02
C ASP A 95 -8.14 12.06 -8.53
N TYR A 96 -8.53 11.10 -7.70
CA TYR A 96 -8.62 9.67 -8.06
C TYR A 96 -9.97 9.28 -8.71
N LYS A 97 -10.84 10.24 -9.03
CA LYS A 97 -12.14 10.05 -9.71
C LYS A 97 -13.07 9.08 -8.98
N LEU A 98 -13.09 9.14 -7.65
CA LEU A 98 -13.89 8.21 -6.83
C LEU A 98 -15.25 8.78 -6.42
N ILE A 99 -15.52 10.06 -6.66
CA ILE A 99 -16.80 10.70 -6.34
C ILE A 99 -17.33 11.47 -7.54
N GLU A 100 -18.65 11.40 -7.72
CA GLU A 100 -19.40 12.19 -8.68
C GLU A 100 -19.33 13.66 -8.29
N LYS A 101 -18.96 14.51 -9.26
CA LYS A 101 -19.24 15.94 -9.12
C LYS A 101 -20.75 16.10 -9.35
N PRO A 102 -21.52 16.64 -8.40
CA PRO A 102 -22.93 16.91 -8.60
C PRO A 102 -23.16 17.86 -9.78
#